data_AF-A0A2D9P7M6-F1
#
_entry.id   AF-A0A2D9P7M6-F1
#
_cell.length_a   1.000
_cell.length_b   1.000
_cell.length_c   1.000
_cell.angle_alpha   90.00
_cell.angle_beta   90.00
_cell.angle_gamma   90.00
#
_symmetry.space_group_name_H-M   'P 1'
#
loop_
_entity.id
_entity.type
_entity.pdbx_description
1 polymer ?
#
loop_
_entity_poly.entity_id
_entity_poly.type
_entity_poly.pdbx_seq_one_letter_code
_entity_poly.pdbx_strand_id
1 'polypeptide(L)'
;MIRGVNRRLHGEVKQLLRYYPMLEYNECSPFASFEKSIIIAFNKDTFCFTISRCYPFKPPTLHVNGVEIITLLHKYQVLLSKIYGNPEECICIRSLFCSSNWSPGIKILDLMNHILKEKVKIQNKYKEQYIIPILLKNNIHEKGIFINIMSFYEL
;
A
#
# COMPACT_ATOMS: atom_id res chain seq x y z
N MET A 1 8.47 -15.66 -22.72
CA MET A 1 7.85 -15.29 -21.43
C MET A 1 8.00 -13.78 -21.11
N ILE A 2 9.21 -13.20 -21.15
CA ILE A 2 9.47 -11.78 -20.80
C ILE A 2 8.65 -10.74 -21.60
N ARG A 3 8.43 -10.97 -22.91
CA ARG A 3 7.65 -10.05 -23.77
C ARG A 3 6.20 -9.86 -23.28
N GLY A 4 5.57 -10.92 -22.75
CA GLY A 4 4.20 -10.88 -22.25
C GLY A 4 4.07 -10.01 -21.00
N VAL A 5 5.02 -10.17 -20.06
CA VAL A 5 5.10 -9.36 -18.83
C VAL A 5 5.24 -7.88 -19.18
N ASN A 6 6.17 -7.53 -20.08
CA ASN A 6 6.39 -6.14 -20.47
C ASN A 6 5.15 -5.50 -21.11
N ARG A 7 4.47 -6.22 -22.02
CA ARG A 7 3.24 -5.72 -22.65
C ARG A 7 2.16 -5.45 -21.62
N ARG A 8 2.00 -6.36 -20.65
CA ARG A 8 1.03 -6.21 -19.57
C ARG A 8 1.37 -5.03 -18.66
N LEU A 9 2.61 -4.96 -18.16
CA LEU A 9 3.07 -3.86 -17.30
C LEU A 9 2.90 -2.51 -17.98
N HIS A 10 3.24 -2.39 -19.25
CA HIS A 10 3.04 -1.15 -20.00
C HIS A 10 1.56 -0.72 -20.02
N GLY A 11 0.64 -1.67 -20.23
CA GLY A 11 -0.80 -1.40 -20.17
C GLY A 11 -1.27 -0.98 -18.78
N GLU A 12 -0.75 -1.61 -17.73
CA GLU A 12 -1.11 -1.30 -16.34
C GLU A 12 -0.56 0.04 -15.88
N VAL A 13 0.70 0.37 -16.19
CA VAL A 13 1.29 1.68 -15.90
C VAL A 13 0.52 2.79 -16.62
N LYS A 14 0.17 2.57 -17.89
CA LYS A 14 -0.67 3.53 -18.63
C LYS A 14 -2.04 3.72 -17.98
N GLN A 15 -2.65 2.65 -17.46
CA GLN A 15 -3.91 2.73 -16.72
C GLN A 15 -3.73 3.50 -15.39
N LEU A 16 -2.62 3.26 -14.69
CA LEU A 16 -2.29 3.90 -13.43
C LEU A 16 -2.10 5.42 -13.60
N LEU A 17 -1.29 5.84 -14.57
CA LEU A 17 -1.03 7.26 -14.85
C LEU A 17 -2.27 8.02 -15.32
N ARG A 18 -3.23 7.32 -15.96
CA ARG A 18 -4.54 7.91 -16.29
C ARG A 18 -5.40 8.15 -15.06
N TYR A 19 -5.33 7.26 -14.07
CA TYR A 19 -6.14 7.37 -12.85
C TYR A 19 -5.51 8.34 -11.84
N TYR A 20 -4.19 8.35 -11.75
CA TYR A 20 -3.40 9.22 -10.88
C TYR A 20 -2.45 10.10 -11.72
N PRO A 21 -2.94 11.21 -12.29
CA PRO A 21 -2.15 12.04 -13.20
C PRO A 21 -1.00 12.79 -12.53
N MET A 22 -1.03 12.96 -11.21
CA MET A 22 0.02 13.62 -10.41
C MET A 22 1.11 12.65 -9.94
N LEU A 23 1.10 11.42 -10.44
CA LEU A 23 1.99 10.36 -10.00
C LEU A 23 3.34 10.46 -10.70
N GLU A 24 4.43 10.44 -9.94
CA GLU A 24 5.77 10.31 -10.49
C GLU A 24 6.13 8.83 -10.65
N TYR A 25 6.49 8.43 -11.86
CA TYR A 25 6.79 7.04 -12.21
C TYR A 25 8.24 6.88 -12.67
N ASN A 26 8.94 5.92 -12.08
CA ASN A 26 10.27 5.50 -12.51
C ASN A 26 10.32 3.98 -12.67
N GLU A 27 10.77 3.51 -13.84
CA GLU A 27 11.09 2.09 -14.06
C GLU A 27 12.59 1.88 -13.81
N CYS A 28 12.92 1.01 -12.86
CA CYS A 28 14.29 0.61 -12.59
C CYS A 28 14.44 -0.88 -12.85
N SER A 29 15.45 -1.25 -13.62
CA SER A 29 15.92 -2.63 -13.74
C SER A 29 17.37 -2.65 -13.28
N PRO A 30 17.70 -3.28 -12.14
CA PRO A 30 19.09 -3.58 -11.85
C PRO A 30 19.70 -4.31 -13.05
N PHE A 31 20.86 -3.86 -13.53
CA PHE A 31 21.52 -4.35 -14.76
C PHE A 31 21.82 -5.86 -14.76
N ALA A 32 21.59 -6.57 -13.63
CA ALA A 32 21.80 -8.00 -13.46
C ALA A 32 20.59 -8.78 -12.93
N SER A 33 19.46 -8.14 -12.61
CA SER A 33 18.31 -8.86 -12.04
C SER A 33 17.24 -9.18 -13.09
N PHE A 34 16.58 -10.30 -12.88
CA PHE A 34 15.44 -10.74 -13.69
C PHE A 34 14.11 -10.11 -13.25
N GLU A 35 14.20 -9.13 -12.37
CA GLU A 35 13.08 -8.46 -11.74
C GLU A 35 13.03 -7.03 -12.22
N LYS A 36 11.82 -6.53 -12.43
CA LYS A 36 11.58 -5.13 -12.78
C LYS A 36 11.00 -4.43 -11.57
N SER A 37 11.50 -3.25 -11.25
CA SER A 37 10.94 -2.41 -10.19
C SER A 37 10.20 -1.23 -10.80
N ILE A 38 8.97 -1.02 -10.34
CA ILE A 38 8.16 0.15 -10.63
C ILE A 38 8.10 0.98 -9.36
N ILE A 39 8.67 2.18 -9.41
CA ILE A 39 8.67 3.13 -8.31
C ILE A 39 7.66 4.22 -8.62
N ILE A 40 6.78 4.47 -7.65
CA ILE A 40 5.66 5.40 -7.74
C ILE A 40 5.76 6.33 -6.53
N ALA A 41 5.81 7.64 -6.75
CA ALA A 41 5.66 8.61 -5.67
C ALA A 41 4.24 9.21 -5.68
N PHE A 42 3.56 9.19 -4.54
CA PHE A 42 2.21 9.71 -4.39
C PHE A 42 1.94 10.18 -2.96
N ASN A 43 1.50 11.44 -2.78
CA ASN A 43 1.18 12.03 -1.48
C ASN A 43 2.28 11.84 -0.41
N LYS A 44 3.54 12.10 -0.78
CA LYS A 44 4.78 11.89 0.01
C LYS A 44 5.20 10.43 0.22
N ASP A 45 4.36 9.48 -0.12
CA ASP A 45 4.71 8.06 -0.04
C ASP A 45 5.41 7.60 -1.31
N THR A 46 6.37 6.70 -1.14
CA THR A 46 7.03 5.98 -2.23
C THR A 46 6.59 4.52 -2.23
N PHE A 47 5.97 4.08 -3.31
CA PHE A 47 5.53 2.71 -3.54
C PHE A 47 6.46 2.04 -4.55
N CYS A 48 7.15 0.98 -4.15
CA CYS A 48 8.06 0.21 -5.00
C CYS A 48 7.50 -1.19 -5.24
N PHE A 49 6.99 -1.44 -6.43
CA PHE A 49 6.51 -2.75 -6.88
C PHE A 49 7.64 -3.52 -7.57
N THR A 50 8.06 -4.63 -6.98
CA THR A 50 9.00 -5.56 -7.59
C THR A 50 8.24 -6.65 -8.34
N ILE A 51 8.41 -6.68 -9.66
CA ILE A 51 7.73 -7.58 -10.59
C ILE A 51 8.67 -8.72 -10.98
N SER A 52 8.30 -9.94 -10.57
CA SER A 52 9.01 -11.16 -10.97
C SER A 52 8.65 -11.62 -12.39
N ARG A 53 9.46 -12.52 -12.95
CA ARG A 53 9.18 -13.17 -14.25
C ARG A 53 7.89 -13.98 -14.29
N CYS A 54 7.37 -14.39 -13.13
CA CYS A 54 6.14 -15.15 -13.01
C CYS A 54 4.90 -14.25 -13.02
N TYR A 55 5.06 -12.92 -12.99
CA TYR A 55 3.94 -12.01 -13.14
C TYR A 55 3.25 -12.24 -14.49
N PRO A 56 1.92 -12.34 -14.56
CA PRO A 56 0.93 -12.03 -13.51
C PRO A 56 0.42 -13.24 -12.72
N PHE A 57 1.04 -14.42 -12.87
CA PHE A 57 0.62 -15.63 -12.16
C PHE A 57 1.12 -15.67 -10.71
N LYS A 58 2.00 -14.74 -10.33
CA LYS A 58 2.36 -14.43 -8.95
C LYS A 58 2.18 -12.93 -8.69
N PRO A 59 1.75 -12.52 -7.48
CA PRO A 59 1.64 -11.12 -7.12
C PRO A 59 3.00 -10.43 -7.18
N PRO A 60 3.05 -9.11 -7.40
CA PRO A 60 4.26 -8.34 -7.19
C PRO A 60 4.52 -8.17 -5.69
N THR A 61 5.79 -8.02 -5.31
CA THR A 61 6.15 -7.57 -3.97
C THR A 61 6.02 -6.06 -3.90
N LEU A 62 5.50 -5.52 -2.80
CA LEU A 62 5.42 -4.07 -2.61
C LEU A 62 6.18 -3.62 -1.36
N HIS A 63 6.94 -2.55 -1.53
CA HIS A 63 7.47 -1.75 -0.42
C HIS A 63 6.82 -0.36 -0.41
N VAL A 64 6.40 0.10 0.76
CA VAL A 64 5.93 1.46 1.01
C VAL A 64 6.97 2.15 1.88
N ASN A 65 7.54 3.24 1.37
CA ASN A 65 8.64 3.98 2.00
C ASN A 65 9.79 3.06 2.46
N GLY A 66 10.13 2.09 1.60
CA GLY A 66 11.20 1.12 1.84
C GLY A 66 10.82 -0.07 2.74
N VAL A 67 9.61 -0.09 3.32
CA VAL A 67 9.14 -1.19 4.18
C VAL A 67 8.19 -2.09 3.41
N GLU A 68 8.42 -3.40 3.45
CA GLU A 68 7.53 -4.37 2.80
C GLU A 68 6.11 -4.31 3.37
N ILE A 69 5.11 -4.31 2.49
CA ILE A 69 3.70 -4.13 2.88
C ILE A 69 3.22 -5.23 3.83
N ILE A 70 3.67 -6.47 3.68
CA ILE A 70 3.29 -7.58 4.56
C ILE A 70 3.77 -7.31 5.99
N THR A 71 4.99 -6.80 6.14
CA THR A 71 5.55 -6.40 7.44
C THR A 71 4.74 -5.26 8.07
N LEU A 72 4.36 -4.25 7.28
CA LEU A 72 3.49 -3.17 7.76
C LEU A 72 2.13 -3.70 8.21
N LEU A 73 1.51 -4.56 7.41
CA LEU A 73 0.21 -5.16 7.70
C LEU A 73 0.24 -5.98 9.00
N HIS A 74 1.30 -6.75 9.25
CA HIS A 74 1.49 -7.45 10.53
C HIS A 74 1.67 -6.48 11.70
N LYS A 75 2.46 -5.40 11.53
CA LYS A 75 2.64 -4.35 12.55
C LYS A 75 1.30 -3.74 12.99
N TYR A 76 0.35 -3.59 12.06
CA TYR A 76 -0.97 -3.02 12.33
C TYR A 76 -2.06 -4.07 12.61
N GLN A 77 -1.71 -5.35 12.78
CA GLN A 77 -2.67 -6.44 12.93
C GLN A 77 -3.70 -6.19 14.04
N VAL A 78 -3.29 -5.65 15.19
CA VAL A 78 -4.20 -5.36 16.32
C VAL A 78 -5.23 -4.27 15.97
N LEU A 79 -4.86 -3.29 15.15
CA LEU A 79 -5.79 -2.25 14.71
C LEU A 79 -6.70 -2.77 13.60
N LEU A 80 -6.12 -3.53 12.68
CA LEU A 80 -6.83 -4.10 11.55
C LEU A 80 -7.85 -5.16 12.00
N SER A 81 -7.55 -5.98 13.02
CA SER A 81 -8.54 -6.91 13.59
C SER A 81 -9.76 -6.19 14.16
N LYS A 82 -9.56 -5.03 14.78
CA LYS A 82 -10.67 -4.19 15.29
C LYS A 82 -11.47 -3.53 14.17
N ILE A 83 -10.82 -3.16 13.06
CA ILE A 83 -11.50 -2.65 11.86
C ILE A 83 -12.38 -3.74 11.25
N TYR A 84 -11.89 -4.98 11.25
CA TYR A 84 -12.52 -6.10 10.56
C TYR A 84 -13.42 -6.98 11.41
N GLY A 85 -13.44 -6.76 12.73
CA GLY A 85 -14.26 -7.51 13.68
C GLY A 85 -13.81 -8.96 13.87
N ASN A 86 -12.58 -9.32 13.45
CA ASN A 86 -12.06 -10.67 13.58
C ASN A 86 -10.58 -10.66 14.05
N PRO A 87 -10.31 -10.94 15.34
CA PRO A 87 -8.96 -10.95 15.90
C PRO A 87 -8.12 -12.16 15.50
N GLU A 88 -8.74 -13.24 15.05
CA GLU A 88 -8.04 -14.48 14.70
C GLU A 88 -7.75 -14.60 13.20
N GLU A 89 -8.33 -13.74 12.37
CA GLU A 89 -8.10 -13.75 10.92
C GLU A 89 -6.76 -13.11 10.60
N CYS A 90 -5.86 -13.87 9.95
CA CYS A 90 -4.65 -13.30 9.38
C CYS A 90 -5.04 -12.16 8.42
N ILE A 91 -4.46 -10.99 8.62
CA ILE A 91 -4.72 -9.81 7.79
C ILE A 91 -4.36 -10.04 6.32
N CYS A 92 -3.46 -10.99 6.07
CA CYS A 92 -3.12 -11.49 4.75
C CYS A 92 -4.34 -12.02 3.98
N ILE A 93 -5.34 -12.62 4.67
CA ILE A 93 -6.55 -13.20 4.06
C ILE A 93 -7.42 -12.14 3.37
N ARG A 94 -7.25 -10.85 3.67
CA ARG A 94 -7.97 -9.76 3.01
C ARG A 94 -7.11 -8.91 2.08
N SER A 95 -5.80 -9.14 2.11
CA SER A 95 -4.83 -8.41 1.28
C SER A 95 -4.80 -8.98 -0.13
N LEU A 96 -4.84 -8.11 -1.12
CA LEU A 96 -4.62 -8.48 -2.53
C LEU A 96 -3.17 -8.95 -2.81
N PHE A 97 -2.26 -8.74 -1.86
CA PHE A 97 -0.87 -9.21 -1.93
C PHE A 97 -0.69 -10.65 -1.43
N CYS A 98 -1.70 -11.21 -0.76
CA CYS A 98 -1.64 -12.60 -0.35
C CYS A 98 -1.84 -13.52 -1.56
N SER A 99 -0.99 -14.54 -1.68
CA SER A 99 -1.03 -15.52 -2.77
C SER A 99 -2.40 -16.18 -2.92
N SER A 100 -3.12 -16.42 -1.81
CA SER A 100 -4.45 -17.04 -1.81
C SER A 100 -5.55 -16.15 -2.41
N ASN A 101 -5.37 -14.83 -2.39
CA ASN A 101 -6.30 -13.85 -2.96
C ASN A 101 -5.84 -13.31 -4.31
N TRP A 102 -4.61 -13.63 -4.70
CA TRP A 102 -4.05 -13.16 -5.94
C TRP A 102 -4.69 -13.86 -7.13
N SER A 103 -5.07 -13.07 -8.12
CA SER A 103 -5.49 -13.55 -9.42
C SER A 103 -4.73 -12.79 -10.49
N PRO A 104 -4.38 -13.43 -11.62
CA PRO A 104 -3.87 -12.74 -12.79
C PRO A 104 -4.82 -11.65 -13.31
N GLY A 105 -6.08 -11.56 -12.87
CA GLY A 105 -6.95 -10.42 -13.19
C GLY A 105 -6.56 -9.12 -12.48
N ILE A 106 -5.90 -9.19 -11.31
CA ILE A 106 -5.57 -8.06 -10.46
C ILE A 106 -4.40 -7.27 -11.06
N LYS A 107 -4.55 -5.94 -11.11
CA LYS A 107 -3.56 -5.01 -11.69
C LYS A 107 -2.90 -4.16 -10.62
N ILE A 108 -1.79 -3.51 -10.97
CA ILE A 108 -1.09 -2.54 -10.11
C ILE A 108 -2.03 -1.44 -9.62
N LEU A 109 -2.95 -0.95 -10.45
CA LEU A 109 -3.96 0.04 -10.04
C LEU A 109 -4.86 -0.49 -8.91
N ASP A 110 -5.30 -1.75 -9.00
CA ASP A 110 -6.16 -2.36 -7.98
C ASP A 110 -5.41 -2.49 -6.66
N LEU A 111 -4.13 -2.90 -6.72
CA LEU A 111 -3.23 -2.96 -5.58
C LEU A 111 -3.06 -1.58 -4.93
N MET A 112 -2.79 -0.55 -5.72
CA MET A 112 -2.61 0.81 -5.22
C MET A 112 -3.88 1.34 -4.55
N ASN A 113 -5.04 1.17 -5.19
CA ASN A 113 -6.33 1.55 -4.62
C ASN A 113 -6.62 0.82 -3.31
N HIS A 114 -6.31 -0.48 -3.25
CA HIS A 114 -6.45 -1.28 -2.04
C HIS A 114 -5.62 -0.69 -0.90
N ILE A 115 -4.33 -0.40 -1.11
CA ILE A 115 -3.46 0.12 -0.05
C ILE A 115 -3.86 1.50 0.42
N LEU A 116 -4.20 2.41 -0.50
CA LEU A 116 -4.63 3.75 -0.13
C LEU A 116 -5.90 3.67 0.73
N LYS A 117 -6.83 2.77 0.39
CA LYS A 117 -8.03 2.50 1.20
C LYS A 117 -7.67 1.93 2.58
N GLU A 118 -6.75 0.96 2.65
CA GLU A 118 -6.31 0.37 3.92
C GLU A 118 -5.57 1.39 4.80
N LYS A 119 -4.70 2.22 4.22
CA LYS A 119 -3.99 3.29 4.93
C LYS A 119 -4.97 4.24 5.61
N VAL A 120 -6.00 4.70 4.90
CA VAL A 120 -7.05 5.58 5.46
C VAL A 120 -7.78 4.91 6.62
N LYS A 121 -8.16 3.62 6.50
CA LYS A 121 -8.83 2.90 7.59
C LYS A 121 -7.94 2.79 8.83
N ILE A 122 -6.67 2.44 8.66
CA ILE A 122 -5.69 2.34 9.77
C ILE A 122 -5.53 3.71 10.44
N GLN A 123 -5.36 4.77 9.66
CA GLN A 123 -5.21 6.13 10.18
C GLN A 123 -6.44 6.58 10.98
N ASN A 124 -7.65 6.34 10.45
CA ASN A 124 -8.89 6.67 11.14
C ASN A 124 -9.03 5.86 12.45
N LYS A 125 -8.71 4.56 12.42
CA LYS A 125 -8.81 3.74 13.63
C LYS A 125 -7.79 4.13 14.69
N TYR A 126 -6.56 4.42 14.26
CA TYR A 126 -5.52 4.91 15.16
C TYR A 126 -5.94 6.24 15.81
N LYS A 127 -6.48 7.16 15.01
CA LYS A 127 -7.04 8.43 15.48
C LYS A 127 -8.11 8.21 16.55
N GLU A 128 -9.12 7.40 16.25
CA GLU A 128 -10.23 7.10 17.16
C GLU A 128 -9.74 6.50 18.48
N GLN A 129 -8.79 5.57 18.40
CA GLN A 129 -8.40 4.77 19.56
C GLN A 129 -7.37 5.45 20.46
N TYR A 130 -6.46 6.25 19.89
CA TYR A 130 -5.32 6.79 20.63
C TYR A 130 -5.32 8.31 20.68
N ILE A 131 -5.56 8.98 19.54
CA ILE A 131 -5.41 10.44 19.47
C ILE A 131 -6.59 11.15 20.14
N ILE A 132 -7.83 10.80 19.77
CA ILE A 132 -9.03 11.47 20.32
C ILE A 132 -9.09 11.39 21.85
N PRO A 133 -8.88 10.22 22.50
CA PRO A 133 -8.91 10.14 23.95
C PRO A 133 -7.86 11.03 24.63
N ILE A 134 -6.66 11.15 24.06
CA ILE A 134 -5.61 12.03 24.59
C ILE A 134 -6.02 13.50 24.44
N LEU A 135 -6.55 13.90 23.28
CA LEU A 135 -7.00 15.28 23.06
C LEU A 135 -8.11 15.66 24.04
N LEU A 136 -9.13 14.78 24.20
CA LEU A 136 -10.23 14.99 25.15
C LEU A 136 -9.73 15.07 26.59
N LYS A 137 -8.83 14.16 27.00
CA LYS A 137 -8.24 14.16 28.36
C LYS A 137 -7.51 15.46 28.69
N ASN A 138 -6.89 16.10 27.69
CA ASN A 138 -6.10 17.31 27.87
C ASN A 138 -6.87 18.60 27.50
N ASN A 139 -8.18 18.52 27.20
CA ASN A 139 -8.99 19.64 26.72
C ASN A 139 -8.40 20.36 25.49
N ILE A 140 -7.73 19.60 24.60
CA ILE A 140 -7.11 20.17 23.41
C ILE A 140 -8.08 20.10 22.23
N HIS A 141 -8.37 21.24 21.61
CA HIS A 141 -9.21 21.30 20.43
C HIS A 141 -8.53 20.73 19.18
N GLU A 142 -9.24 19.84 18.50
CA GLU A 142 -8.78 19.04 17.37
C GLU A 142 -8.26 19.86 16.18
N LYS A 143 -8.83 21.05 15.94
CA LYS A 143 -8.61 21.84 14.71
C LYS A 143 -7.16 22.28 14.47
N GLY A 144 -6.31 22.37 15.51
CA GLY A 144 -4.92 22.85 15.38
C GLY A 144 -3.83 21.77 15.38
N ILE A 145 -4.13 20.56 15.86
CA ILE A 145 -3.13 19.51 16.08
C ILE A 145 -3.08 18.52 14.92
N PHE A 146 -4.19 18.36 14.20
CA PHE A 146 -4.36 17.30 13.21
C PHE A 146 -3.37 17.36 12.05
N ILE A 147 -3.05 18.56 11.59
CA ILE A 147 -2.10 18.79 10.50
C ILE A 147 -0.68 18.40 10.94
N ASN A 148 -0.32 18.66 12.20
CA ASN A 148 1.02 18.42 12.73
C ASN A 148 1.25 16.97 13.17
N ILE A 149 0.29 16.31 13.84
CA ILE A 149 0.52 14.91 14.29
C ILE A 149 0.54 13.94 13.11
N MET A 150 -0.31 14.13 12.10
CA MET A 150 -0.34 13.23 10.95
C MET A 150 0.86 13.41 10.01
N SER A 151 1.50 14.58 10.00
CA SER A 151 2.80 14.77 9.34
C SER A 151 3.97 14.15 10.10
N PHE A 152 3.79 13.70 11.35
CA PHE A 152 4.82 13.03 12.14
C PHE A 152 4.75 11.49 12.07
N TYR A 153 3.58 10.91 11.76
CA TYR A 153 3.40 9.47 11.55
C TYR A 153 3.47 9.10 10.06
N GLU A 154 4.47 9.67 9.36
CA GLU A 154 4.78 9.39 7.96
C GLU A 154 5.21 7.91 7.81
N LEU A 155 4.21 7.09 7.51
CA LEU A 155 4.30 5.69 7.07
C LEU A 155 4.62 5.63 5.60
#